data_AF-W1YAL4-F1
#
_entry.id   AF-W1YAL4-F1
#
_cell.length_a   1.000
_cell.length_b   1.000
_cell.length_c   1.000
_cell.angle_alpha   90.00
_cell.angle_beta   90.00
_cell.angle_gamma   90.00
#
_symmetry.space_group_name_H-M   'P 1'
#
loop_
_entity.id
_entity.type
_entity.pdbx_description
1 polymer ?
#
loop_
_entity_poly.entity_id
_entity_poly.type
_entity_poly.pdbx_seq_one_letter_code
_entity_poly.pdbx_strand_id
1 'polypeptide(L)' 'LFRSFNLQGGTEMSEEELAEAGLNRSQTHVDFMVGSDKMNIDGIKEDGTIVPVFRNGDWA' A
#
# COMPACT_ATOMS: atom_id res chain seq x y z
N LEU A 1 3.25 12.40 5.37
CA LEU A 1 3.66 11.41 6.38
C LEU A 1 4.49 10.35 5.69
N PHE A 2 5.81 10.46 5.85
CA PHE A 2 6.86 9.65 5.21
C PHE A 2 7.11 8.39 6.02
N ARG A 3 6.18 7.44 5.97
CA ARG A 3 6.14 6.39 6.98
C ARG A 3 7.09 5.25 6.60
N SER A 4 8.39 5.50 6.78
CA SER A 4 9.47 4.52 6.61
C SER A 4 9.27 3.26 7.47
N PHE A 5 8.47 3.33 8.54
CA PHE A 5 8.07 2.18 9.34
C PHE A 5 7.08 1.21 8.65
N ASN A 6 6.48 1.58 7.52
CA ASN A 6 5.66 0.67 6.72
C ASN A 6 6.52 -0.30 5.90
N LEU A 7 7.82 -0.04 5.81
CA LEU A 7 8.81 -0.91 5.21
C LEU A 7 9.64 -1.55 6.33
N GLN A 8 9.84 -2.86 6.27
CA GLN A 8 10.67 -3.55 7.25
C GLN A 8 12.10 -2.99 7.23
N GLY A 9 12.57 -2.48 8.37
CA GLY A 9 13.88 -1.82 8.50
C GLY A 9 13.96 -0.42 7.88
N GLY A 10 12.85 0.13 7.37
CA GLY A 10 12.87 1.42 6.68
C GLY A 10 13.24 2.60 7.58
N THR A 11 13.09 2.48 8.91
CA THR A 11 13.54 3.49 9.88
C THR A 11 15.06 3.67 9.94
N GLU A 12 15.82 2.68 9.49
CA GLU A 12 17.29 2.73 9.42
C GLU A 12 17.82 3.12 8.04
N MET A 13 16.97 3.15 7.01
CA MET A 13 17.37 3.38 5.62
C MET A 13 17.65 4.85 5.30
N SER A 14 18.57 5.08 4.36
CA SER A 14 18.80 6.38 3.74
C SER A 14 17.62 6.80 2.84
N GLU A 15 17.63 8.05 2.39
CA GLU A 15 16.57 8.53 1.49
C GLU A 15 16.64 7.85 0.11
N GLU A 16 17.84 7.57 -0.37
CA GLU A 16 18.09 6.83 -1.60
C GLU A 16 17.62 5.38 -1.49
N GLU A 17 17.94 4.69 -0.38
CA GLU A 17 17.49 3.32 -0.14
C GLU A 17 15.95 3.22 -0.06
N LEU A 18 15.30 4.20 0.57
CA LEU A 18 13.83 4.27 0.61
C LEU A 18 13.23 4.50 -0.79
N ALA A 19 13.89 5.30 -1.63
CA ALA A 19 13.44 5.54 -3.00
C ALA A 19 13.63 4.30 -3.89
N GLU A 20 14.76 3.60 -3.77
CA GLU A 20 15.03 2.32 -4.46
C GLU A 20 14.06 1.22 -4.02
N ALA A 21 13.64 1.22 -2.75
CA ALA A 21 12.60 0.34 -2.22
C ALA A 21 11.17 0.72 -2.68
N GLY A 22 11.02 1.78 -3.48
CA GLY A 22 9.74 2.21 -4.07
C GLY A 22 8.88 3.08 -3.16
N LEU A 23 9.42 3.61 -2.05
CA LEU A 23 8.66 4.51 -1.19
C LEU A 23 8.54 5.90 -1.83
N ASN A 24 7.31 6.37 -2.03
CA ASN A 24 7.07 7.70 -2.58
C ASN A 24 7.52 8.81 -1.61
N ARG A 25 8.15 9.87 -2.16
CA ARG A 25 8.67 11.01 -1.39
C ARG A 25 8.02 12.32 -1.82
N SER A 26 7.33 12.96 -0.87
CA SER A 26 6.64 14.25 -1.10
C SER A 26 6.48 15.03 0.19
N GLN A 27 6.65 16.37 0.14
CA GLN A 27 6.41 17.27 1.27
C GLN A 27 4.98 17.20 1.80
N THR A 28 4.02 16.85 0.94
CA THR A 28 2.60 16.78 1.28
C THR A 28 2.11 15.34 1.22
N HIS A 29 1.19 15.01 2.11
CA HIS A 29 0.47 13.75 2.14
C HIS A 29 -0.99 14.07 2.43
N VAL A 30 -1.86 13.74 1.50
CA VAL A 30 -3.29 14.00 1.60
C VAL A 30 -4.00 12.68 1.37
N ASP A 31 -4.71 12.23 2.39
CA ASP A 31 -5.56 11.05 2.30
C ASP A 31 -6.90 11.44 1.68
N PHE A 32 -7.42 10.59 0.80
CA PHE A 32 -8.78 10.69 0.28
C PHE A 32 -9.42 9.30 0.26
N MET A 33 -10.74 9.27 0.45
CA MET A 33 -11.48 8.03 0.61
C MET A 33 -12.01 7.53 -0.74
N VAL A 34 -11.91 6.21 -0.97
CA VAL A 34 -12.42 5.54 -2.18
C VAL A 34 -13.40 4.39 -1.88
N GLY A 35 -13.54 3.98 -0.61
CA GLY A 35 -14.35 2.83 -0.19
C GLY A 35 -15.85 2.98 -0.43
N SER A 36 -16.53 1.87 -0.70
CA SER A 36 -18.00 1.79 -0.75
C SER A 36 -18.49 0.34 -0.55
N ASP A 37 -19.80 0.17 -0.32
CA ASP A 37 -20.52 -1.12 -0.27
C ASP A 37 -20.56 -1.87 -1.62
N LYS A 38 -20.04 -1.25 -2.69
CA LYS A 38 -19.93 -1.85 -4.03
C LYS A 38 -18.49 -2.16 -4.42
N MET A 39 -17.53 -1.96 -3.52
CA MET A 39 -16.11 -2.15 -3.80
C MET A 39 -15.73 -3.62 -3.70
N ASN A 40 -14.97 -4.09 -4.69
CA ASN A 40 -14.26 -5.37 -4.64
C ASN A 40 -12.76 -5.10 -4.70
N ILE A 41 -11.99 -5.85 -3.90
CA ILE A 41 -10.52 -5.78 -3.88
C ILE A 41 -9.96 -7.18 -4.09
N ASP A 42 -9.02 -7.29 -5.01
CA ASP A 42 -8.27 -8.51 -5.30
C ASP A 42 -6.81 -8.31 -4.92
N GLY A 43 -6.26 -9.26 -4.17
CA GLY A 43 -4.82 -9.42 -3.98
C GLY A 43 -4.26 -10.27 -5.12
N ILE A 44 -3.15 -9.84 -5.69
CA ILE A 44 -2.44 -10.57 -6.75
C ILE A 44 -1.13 -11.09 -6.14
N LYS A 45 -0.95 -12.41 -6.16
CA LYS A 45 0.30 -13.05 -5.73
C LYS A 45 1.41 -12.84 -6.76
N GLU A 46 2.64 -13.10 -6.36
CA GLU A 46 3.81 -13.04 -7.25
C GLU A 46 3.68 -13.96 -8.48
N ASP A 47 3.00 -15.10 -8.33
CA ASP A 47 2.71 -16.06 -9.42
C ASP A 47 1.51 -15.66 -10.31
N GLY A 48 0.88 -14.51 -10.03
CA GLY A 48 -0.30 -14.00 -10.74
C GLY A 48 -1.63 -14.55 -10.25
N THR A 49 -1.66 -15.45 -9.26
CA THR A 49 -2.90 -15.96 -8.68
C THR A 49 -3.68 -14.83 -8.01
N ILE A 50 -4.98 -14.76 -8.31
CA ILE A 50 -5.91 -13.79 -7.72
C ILE A 50 -6.53 -14.37 -6.45
N VAL A 51 -6.44 -13.63 -5.35
CA VAL A 51 -7.09 -13.93 -4.07
C VAL A 51 -8.08 -12.81 -3.74
N PRO A 52 -9.38 -13.10 -3.60
CA PRO A 52 -10.35 -12.13 -3.11
C PRO A 52 -9.94 -11.59 -1.73
N VAL A 53 -9.90 -10.28 -1.57
CA VAL A 53 -9.63 -9.61 -0.29
C VAL A 53 -10.91 -8.97 0.24
N PHE A 54 -11.59 -8.17 -0.59
CA PHE A 54 -12.91 -7.61 -0.29
C PHE A 54 -13.93 -7.97 -1.36
N ARG A 55 -15.19 -8.17 -0.95
CA ARG A 55 -16.36 -8.24 -1.81
C ARG A 55 -17.50 -7.41 -1.25
N ASN A 56 -18.13 -6.58 -2.08
CA ASN A 56 -19.21 -5.67 -1.69
C ASN A 56 -18.86 -4.82 -0.44
N GLY A 57 -17.64 -4.31 -0.39
CA GLY A 57 -17.18 -3.42 0.67
C GLY A 57 -16.80 -4.08 2.00
N ASP A 58 -16.81 -5.41 2.09
CA ASP A 58 -16.42 -6.16 3.30
C ASP A 58 -15.45 -7.31 2.97
N TRP A 59 -14.86 -7.93 3.99
CA TRP A 59 -13.93 -9.06 3.85
C TRP A 59 -14.59 -10.24 3.15
N ALA A 60 -13.84 -10.83 2.19
CA ALA A 60 -14.29 -11.96 1.37
C ALA A 60 -14.18 -13.32 2.09
#